data_AF-A0A060CI49-F1
#
_entry.id   AF-A0A060CI49-F1
#
_cell.length_a   1.000
_cell.length_b   1.000
_cell.length_c   1.000
_cell.angle_alpha   90.00
_cell.angle_beta   90.00
_cell.angle_gamma   90.00
#
_symmetry.space_group_name_H-M   'P 1'
#
loop_
_entity.id
_entity.type
_entity.pdbx_description
1 polymer ?
#
loop_
_entity_poly.entity_id
_entity_poly.type
_entity_poly.pdbx_seq_one_letter_code
_entity_poly.pdbx_strand_id
1 'polypeptide(L)'
;VVLLFLGLPDHEESEGFDRSHIQLPASQRELLAAISAVQPACAVLLSNGAVVQTSDWQDQAQAILELWLGGQGGGAAAAELVFGRRNPSGKLAETVPLQLEDTPAFLNFPGHAGVVRYGEGLYVGYRGYDKRRQAVSFPFGHGLSYTEFAYSDLQLAVVGCGQQASI
;
A
#
# COMPACT_ATOMS: atom_id res chain seq x y z
N VAL A 1 -16.11 -3.03 -19.17
CA VAL A 1 -15.26 -2.84 -17.99
C VAL A 1 -16.13 -3.01 -16.74
N VAL A 2 -15.63 -3.64 -15.69
CA VAL A 2 -16.25 -3.69 -14.36
C VAL A 2 -15.40 -2.84 -13.44
N LEU A 3 -16.05 -1.99 -12.63
CA LEU A 3 -15.42 -1.25 -11.54
C LEU A 3 -15.89 -1.92 -10.24
N LEU A 4 -15.00 -2.65 -9.58
CA LEU A 4 -15.31 -3.40 -8.38
C LEU A 4 -14.74 -2.65 -7.17
N PHE A 5 -15.64 -2.22 -6.28
CA PHE A 5 -15.26 -1.54 -5.04
C PHE A 5 -15.08 -2.58 -3.95
N LEU A 6 -13.83 -2.75 -3.50
CA LEU A 6 -13.44 -3.66 -2.44
C LEU A 6 -12.80 -2.85 -1.31
N GLY A 7 -12.62 -3.46 -0.15
CA GLY A 7 -12.05 -2.77 0.99
C GLY A 7 -12.35 -3.42 2.32
N LEU A 8 -12.07 -2.68 3.37
CA LEU A 8 -12.31 -3.12 4.74
C LEU A 8 -13.60 -2.50 5.29
N PRO A 9 -14.51 -3.29 5.86
CA PRO A 9 -15.68 -2.78 6.57
C PRO A 9 -15.29 -2.13 7.90
N ASP A 10 -16.15 -1.26 8.43
CA ASP A 10 -15.89 -0.48 9.66
C ASP A 10 -15.44 -1.31 10.88
N HIS A 11 -15.91 -2.56 10.99
CA HIS A 11 -15.56 -3.45 12.11
C HIS A 11 -14.16 -4.09 11.98
N GLU A 12 -13.50 -3.95 10.83
CA GLU A 12 -12.11 -4.38 10.63
C GLU A 12 -11.13 -3.25 10.96
N GLU A 13 -11.58 -1.99 10.95
CA GLU A 13 -10.73 -0.82 11.17
C GLU A 13 -11.44 0.19 12.07
N SER A 14 -11.25 0.05 13.38
CA SER A 14 -11.86 0.95 14.37
C SER A 14 -10.92 1.20 15.54
N GLU A 15 -11.17 2.28 16.25
CA GLU A 15 -10.44 2.63 17.47
C GLU A 15 -10.60 1.54 18.55
N GLY A 16 -9.50 1.23 19.23
CA GLY A 16 -9.51 0.34 20.40
C GLY A 16 -9.15 -1.11 20.14
N PHE A 17 -8.85 -1.48 18.89
CA PHE A 17 -8.26 -2.78 18.57
C PHE A 17 -7.37 -2.69 17.32
N ASP A 18 -6.55 -3.73 17.15
CA ASP A 18 -5.72 -3.92 15.98
C ASP A 18 -6.22 -5.13 15.18
N ARG A 19 -6.01 -5.10 13.86
CA ARG A 19 -6.30 -6.25 13.00
C ARG A 19 -5.34 -7.40 13.28
N SER A 20 -5.85 -8.63 13.19
CA SER A 20 -5.04 -9.85 13.28
C SER A 20 -4.48 -10.31 11.94
N HIS A 21 -4.94 -9.73 10.84
CA HIS A 21 -4.61 -10.12 9.48
C HIS A 21 -4.75 -8.93 8.51
N ILE A 22 -4.15 -9.01 7.32
CA ILE A 22 -4.17 -7.91 6.34
C ILE A 22 -4.95 -8.23 5.06
N GLN A 23 -5.54 -9.41 4.94
CA GLN A 23 -6.32 -9.78 3.75
C GLN A 23 -7.63 -8.99 3.66
N LEU A 24 -8.12 -8.81 2.44
CA LEU A 24 -9.52 -8.46 2.19
C LEU A 24 -10.46 -9.59 2.67
N PRO A 25 -11.72 -9.26 3.03
CA PRO A 25 -12.72 -10.28 3.37
C PRO A 25 -12.78 -11.38 2.31
N ALA A 26 -12.85 -12.65 2.74
CA ALA A 26 -12.81 -13.80 1.83
C ALA A 26 -13.89 -13.73 0.75
N SER A 27 -15.11 -13.31 1.11
CA SER A 27 -16.23 -13.14 0.17
C SER A 27 -15.96 -12.10 -0.93
N GLN A 28 -15.18 -11.05 -0.64
CA GLN A 28 -14.78 -10.06 -1.64
C GLN A 28 -13.75 -10.64 -2.62
N ARG A 29 -12.81 -11.46 -2.12
CA ARG A 29 -11.82 -12.15 -2.97
C ARG A 29 -12.48 -13.22 -3.85
N GLU A 30 -13.44 -13.96 -3.32
CA GLU A 30 -14.27 -14.90 -4.08
C GLU A 30 -15.09 -14.19 -5.17
N LEU A 31 -15.67 -13.03 -4.85
CA LEU A 31 -16.40 -12.21 -5.81
C LEU A 31 -15.49 -11.71 -6.94
N LEU A 32 -14.29 -11.21 -6.61
CA LEU A 32 -13.31 -10.80 -7.60
C LEU A 32 -12.96 -11.94 -8.55
N ALA A 33 -12.62 -13.12 -8.00
CA ALA A 33 -12.26 -14.30 -8.79
C ALA A 33 -13.41 -14.73 -9.74
N ALA A 34 -14.65 -14.70 -9.26
CA ALA A 34 -15.81 -15.05 -10.07
C ALA A 34 -16.06 -14.03 -11.20
N ILE A 35 -15.90 -12.74 -10.92
CA ILE A 35 -16.09 -11.66 -11.91
C ILE A 35 -14.96 -11.67 -12.95
N SER A 36 -13.70 -11.75 -12.51
CA SER A 36 -12.53 -11.71 -13.40
C SER A 36 -12.51 -12.89 -14.37
N ALA A 37 -13.08 -14.04 -13.99
CA ALA A 37 -13.22 -15.20 -14.85
C ALA A 37 -14.16 -14.97 -16.05
N VAL A 38 -15.14 -14.06 -15.95
CA VAL A 38 -16.13 -13.78 -17.01
C VAL A 38 -15.96 -12.40 -17.66
N GLN A 39 -15.26 -11.48 -16.99
CA GLN A 39 -14.98 -10.14 -17.47
C GLN A 39 -13.53 -9.76 -17.10
N PRO A 40 -12.56 -9.98 -18.02
CA PRO A 40 -11.15 -9.69 -17.74
C PRO A 40 -10.87 -8.19 -17.61
N ALA A 41 -11.72 -7.32 -18.16
CA ALA A 41 -11.60 -5.88 -17.97
C ALA A 41 -12.20 -5.45 -16.61
N CYS A 42 -11.61 -5.93 -15.52
CA CYS A 42 -12.00 -5.66 -14.14
C CYS A 42 -10.96 -4.73 -13.48
N ALA A 43 -11.40 -3.56 -13.03
CA ALA A 43 -10.60 -2.65 -12.22
C ALA A 43 -11.10 -2.67 -10.77
N VAL A 44 -10.20 -2.83 -9.82
CA VAL A 44 -10.49 -2.83 -8.38
C VAL A 44 -10.22 -1.44 -7.81
N LEU A 45 -11.19 -0.88 -7.10
CA LEU A 45 -11.06 0.37 -6.37
C LEU A 45 -11.12 0.05 -4.88
N LEU A 46 -10.05 0.36 -4.15
CA LEU A 46 -9.86 -0.02 -2.76
C LEU A 46 -10.26 1.12 -1.81
N SER A 47 -11.01 0.76 -0.77
CA SER A 47 -11.33 1.63 0.37
C SER A 47 -10.90 0.95 1.68
N ASN A 48 -9.76 1.36 2.23
CA ASN A 48 -9.19 0.85 3.48
C ASN A 48 -8.40 1.97 4.17
N GLY A 49 -8.35 1.97 5.49
CA GLY A 49 -7.58 2.93 6.29
C GLY A 49 -6.11 2.53 6.43
N ALA A 50 -5.82 1.23 6.39
CA ALA A 50 -4.48 0.64 6.44
C ALA A 50 -4.23 -0.29 5.26
N VAL A 51 -2.98 -0.76 5.12
CA VAL A 51 -2.57 -1.69 4.06
C VAL A 51 -3.41 -2.98 4.07
N VAL A 52 -3.82 -3.40 2.89
CA VAL A 52 -4.37 -4.74 2.62
C VAL A 52 -3.40 -5.55 1.76
N GLN A 53 -3.32 -6.85 2.01
CA GLN A 53 -2.55 -7.75 1.15
C GLN A 53 -3.21 -7.86 -0.22
N THR A 54 -2.39 -7.68 -1.26
CA THR A 54 -2.80 -7.76 -2.67
C THR A 54 -2.22 -8.98 -3.38
N SER A 55 -1.13 -9.56 -2.86
CA SER A 55 -0.35 -10.62 -3.52
C SER A 55 -1.15 -11.88 -3.89
N ASP A 56 -2.28 -12.14 -3.23
CA ASP A 56 -3.13 -13.31 -3.43
C ASP A 56 -4.24 -13.08 -4.48
N TRP A 57 -4.46 -11.85 -4.93
CA TRP A 57 -5.53 -11.52 -5.89
C TRP A 57 -5.18 -10.46 -6.95
N GLN A 58 -4.08 -9.72 -6.81
CA GLN A 58 -3.74 -8.60 -7.70
C GLN A 58 -3.66 -9.00 -9.18
N ASP A 59 -3.22 -10.21 -9.48
CA ASP A 59 -3.12 -10.72 -10.86
C ASP A 59 -4.50 -11.00 -11.51
N GLN A 60 -5.59 -10.96 -10.73
CA GLN A 60 -6.96 -11.10 -11.19
C GLN A 60 -7.59 -9.74 -11.58
N ALA A 61 -6.93 -8.63 -11.23
CA ALA A 61 -7.37 -7.27 -11.54
C ALA A 61 -6.52 -6.67 -12.67
N GLN A 62 -7.15 -6.09 -13.69
CA GLN A 62 -6.43 -5.39 -14.75
C GLN A 62 -5.85 -4.05 -14.26
N ALA A 63 -6.50 -3.44 -13.27
CA ALA A 63 -6.06 -2.21 -12.63
C ALA A 63 -6.48 -2.19 -11.16
N ILE A 64 -5.67 -1.56 -10.32
CA ILE A 64 -5.96 -1.32 -8.90
C ILE A 64 -5.82 0.17 -8.64
N LEU A 65 -6.85 0.78 -8.06
CA LEU A 65 -6.84 2.17 -7.61
C LEU A 65 -7.07 2.21 -6.10
N GLU A 66 -6.01 2.53 -5.36
CA GLU A 66 -6.06 2.75 -3.92
C GLU A 66 -6.64 4.14 -3.62
N LEU A 67 -7.83 4.19 -3.03
CA LEU A 67 -8.54 5.43 -2.68
C LEU A 67 -8.45 5.77 -1.19
N TRP A 68 -7.95 4.85 -0.37
CA TRP A 68 -7.96 4.93 1.09
C TRP A 68 -9.35 5.31 1.64
N LEU A 69 -9.39 6.06 2.73
CA LEU A 69 -10.60 6.70 3.24
C LEU A 69 -10.72 8.14 2.70
N GLY A 70 -11.29 8.27 1.50
CA GLY A 70 -11.41 9.55 0.76
C GLY A 70 -12.37 10.60 1.33
N GLY A 71 -12.95 10.38 2.51
CA GLY A 71 -13.92 11.27 3.14
C GLY A 71 -15.16 11.55 2.29
N GLN A 72 -15.88 12.63 2.61
CA GLN A 72 -17.14 13.00 1.92
C GLN A 72 -16.98 13.27 0.41
N GLY A 73 -15.76 13.56 -0.05
CA GLY A 73 -15.45 13.81 -1.46
C GLY A 73 -14.99 12.57 -2.23
N GLY A 74 -14.86 11.42 -1.58
CA GLY A 74 -14.22 10.22 -2.13
C GLY A 74 -14.87 9.72 -3.42
N GLY A 75 -16.21 9.68 -3.47
CA GLY A 75 -16.94 9.22 -4.67
C GLY A 75 -16.71 10.12 -5.89
N ALA A 76 -16.71 11.44 -5.70
CA ALA A 76 -16.44 12.39 -6.78
C ALA A 76 -14.98 12.30 -7.24
N ALA A 77 -14.03 12.19 -6.31
CA ALA A 77 -12.61 12.02 -6.63
C ALA A 77 -12.36 10.72 -7.41
N ALA A 78 -12.96 9.60 -6.99
CA ALA A 78 -12.85 8.32 -7.68
C ALA A 78 -13.35 8.41 -9.13
N ALA A 79 -14.51 9.05 -9.35
CA ALA A 79 -15.04 9.24 -10.70
C ALA A 79 -14.11 10.10 -11.57
N GLU A 80 -13.62 11.23 -11.06
CA GLU A 80 -12.71 12.12 -11.80
C GLU A 80 -11.41 11.39 -12.19
N LEU A 81 -10.90 10.50 -11.34
CA LEU A 81 -9.74 9.66 -11.64
C LEU A 81 -10.07 8.59 -12.68
N VAL A 82 -11.09 7.76 -12.46
CA VAL A 82 -11.46 6.66 -13.38
C VAL A 82 -11.74 7.16 -14.80
N PHE A 83 -12.37 8.33 -14.94
CA PHE A 83 -12.65 8.92 -16.25
C PHE A 83 -11.50 9.76 -16.81
N GLY A 84 -10.35 9.82 -16.13
CA GLY A 84 -9.17 10.56 -16.60
C GLY A 84 -9.33 12.08 -16.61
N ARG A 85 -10.37 12.62 -15.95
CA ARG A 85 -10.53 14.08 -15.78
C ARG A 85 -9.47 14.65 -14.85
N ARG A 86 -8.97 13.81 -13.94
CA ARG A 86 -7.76 14.03 -13.15
C ARG A 86 -6.82 12.85 -13.36
N ASN A 87 -5.52 13.15 -13.39
CA ASN A 87 -4.47 12.15 -13.47
C ASN A 87 -4.07 11.70 -12.05
N PRO A 88 -4.08 10.40 -11.72
CA PRO A 88 -3.60 9.93 -10.44
C PRO A 88 -2.13 10.32 -10.24
N SER A 89 -1.84 10.88 -9.07
CA SER A 89 -0.51 11.36 -8.70
C SER A 89 -0.08 10.94 -7.29
N GLY A 90 -0.90 10.12 -6.61
CA GLY A 90 -0.60 9.60 -5.29
C GLY A 90 0.64 8.69 -5.31
N LYS A 91 1.41 8.73 -4.22
CA LYS A 91 2.52 7.81 -3.97
C LYS A 91 2.30 7.16 -2.61
N LEU A 92 2.50 5.85 -2.53
CA LEU A 92 2.29 5.08 -1.31
C LEU A 92 3.15 5.62 -0.16
N ALA A 93 2.49 5.97 0.95
CA ALA A 93 3.16 6.35 2.20
C ALA A 93 3.59 5.13 3.04
N GLU A 94 3.11 3.95 2.68
CA GLU A 94 3.39 2.66 3.33
C GLU A 94 3.83 1.63 2.30
N THR A 95 4.54 0.60 2.75
CA THR A 95 4.90 -0.53 1.88
C THR A 95 3.78 -1.57 1.92
N VAL A 96 3.35 -2.08 0.76
CA VAL A 96 2.40 -3.20 0.68
C VAL A 96 3.20 -4.50 0.64
N PRO A 97 3.27 -5.28 1.72
CA PRO A 97 4.05 -6.52 1.75
C PRO A 97 3.38 -7.63 0.93
N LEU A 98 4.13 -8.72 0.69
CA LEU A 98 3.55 -9.93 0.13
C LEU A 98 2.64 -10.63 1.14
N GLN A 99 2.94 -10.55 2.44
CA GLN A 99 2.15 -11.15 3.53
C GLN A 99 2.46 -10.43 4.86
N LEU A 100 1.62 -10.61 5.90
CA LEU A 100 1.78 -9.90 7.18
C LEU A 100 3.11 -10.25 7.87
N GLU A 101 3.51 -11.51 7.76
CA GLU A 101 4.70 -12.12 8.34
C GLU A 101 5.99 -11.43 7.89
N ASP A 102 5.94 -10.80 6.71
CA ASP A 102 7.09 -10.10 6.13
C ASP A 102 7.33 -8.74 6.78
N THR A 103 6.37 -8.22 7.54
CA THR A 103 6.50 -6.91 8.19
C THR A 103 7.60 -6.94 9.26
N PRO A 104 8.44 -5.89 9.35
CA PRO A 104 9.51 -5.84 10.35
C PRO A 104 9.04 -6.03 11.80
N ALA A 105 7.80 -5.62 12.10
CA ALA A 105 7.22 -5.70 13.44
C ALA A 105 6.56 -7.06 13.76
N PHE A 106 6.39 -7.96 12.79
CA PHE A 106 5.55 -9.16 12.92
C PHE A 106 5.83 -10.00 14.17
N LEU A 107 7.10 -10.26 14.47
CA LEU A 107 7.50 -11.09 15.61
C LEU A 107 7.31 -10.41 16.97
N ASN A 108 7.17 -9.09 17.01
CA ASN A 108 7.11 -8.31 18.24
C ASN A 108 5.74 -7.69 18.51
N PHE A 109 4.84 -7.69 17.53
CA PHE A 109 3.48 -7.20 17.66
C PHE A 109 2.51 -8.37 17.92
N PRO A 110 1.53 -8.26 18.84
CA PRO A 110 1.20 -7.11 19.69
C PRO A 110 1.97 -7.08 21.02
N GLY A 111 3.10 -7.81 21.10
CA GLY A 111 3.92 -7.92 22.30
C GLY A 111 3.51 -9.07 23.21
N HIS A 112 4.10 -9.11 24.40
CA HIS A 112 3.85 -10.16 25.39
C HIS A 112 3.93 -9.58 26.82
N ALA A 113 3.07 -10.07 27.70
CA ALA A 113 3.02 -9.66 29.11
C ALA A 113 2.97 -8.13 29.32
N GLY A 114 2.20 -7.43 28.47
CA GLY A 114 2.03 -5.97 28.54
C GLY A 114 3.21 -5.15 28.02
N VAL A 115 4.20 -5.77 27.36
CA VAL A 115 5.37 -5.09 26.79
C VAL A 115 5.49 -5.39 25.30
N VAL A 116 5.62 -4.33 24.50
CA VAL A 116 5.95 -4.40 23.07
C VAL A 116 7.40 -3.97 22.90
N ARG A 117 8.21 -4.79 22.23
CA ARG A 117 9.62 -4.47 21.94
C ARG A 117 9.74 -4.07 20.47
N TYR A 118 10.19 -2.85 20.18
CA TYR A 118 10.51 -2.45 18.80
C TYR A 118 11.85 -3.05 18.36
N GLY A 119 11.85 -4.37 18.15
CA GLY A 119 13.03 -5.17 17.81
C GLY A 119 13.56 -4.92 16.41
N GLU A 120 12.74 -4.36 15.52
CA GLU A 120 13.15 -3.89 14.20
C GLU A 120 14.05 -2.65 14.25
N GLY A 121 14.04 -1.90 15.36
CA GLY A 121 14.86 -0.69 15.53
C GLY A 121 14.61 0.33 14.43
N LEU A 122 15.67 0.72 13.70
CA LEU A 122 15.58 1.70 12.60
C LEU A 122 14.98 1.11 11.30
N TYR A 123 14.78 -0.21 11.25
CA TYR A 123 14.39 -0.93 10.05
C TYR A 123 12.87 -1.04 9.89
N VAL A 124 12.17 0.07 10.13
CA VAL A 124 10.71 0.19 9.98
C VAL A 124 10.31 0.42 8.52
N GLY A 125 9.25 -0.25 8.08
CA GLY A 125 8.70 -0.14 6.72
C GLY A 125 9.76 -0.46 5.66
N TYR A 126 9.81 0.36 4.61
CA TYR A 126 10.72 0.17 3.46
C TYR A 126 12.19 -0.02 3.87
N ARG A 127 12.65 0.60 4.97
CA ARG A 127 14.03 0.44 5.46
C ARG A 127 14.35 -1.01 5.82
N GLY A 128 13.39 -1.75 6.37
CA GLY A 128 13.55 -3.16 6.69
C GLY A 128 13.52 -4.05 5.46
N TYR A 129 12.59 -3.81 4.54
CA TYR A 129 12.51 -4.55 3.28
C TYR A 129 13.77 -4.35 2.44
N ASP A 130 14.22 -3.11 2.27
CA ASP A 130 15.44 -2.77 1.52
C ASP A 130 16.68 -3.39 2.14
N LYS A 131 16.81 -3.33 3.49
CA LYS A 131 17.95 -3.91 4.20
C LYS A 131 18.03 -5.42 4.02
N ARG A 132 16.88 -6.10 3.99
CA ARG A 132 16.76 -7.55 3.79
C ARG A 132 16.69 -7.97 2.32
N ARG A 133 16.61 -7.00 1.39
CA ARG A 133 16.34 -7.23 -0.05
C ARG A 133 15.10 -8.10 -0.27
N GLN A 134 14.07 -7.83 0.51
CA GLN A 134 12.84 -8.60 0.51
C GLN A 134 11.85 -8.04 -0.52
N ALA A 135 11.21 -8.92 -1.27
CA ALA A 135 10.19 -8.54 -2.24
C ALA A 135 8.92 -8.04 -1.54
N VAL A 136 8.21 -7.14 -2.22
CA VAL A 136 6.97 -6.51 -1.75
C VAL A 136 6.01 -6.38 -2.94
N SER A 137 4.70 -6.35 -2.69
CA SER A 137 3.71 -6.16 -3.77
C SER A 137 3.84 -4.77 -4.36
N PHE A 138 3.91 -3.75 -3.49
CA PHE A 138 4.12 -2.36 -3.90
C PHE A 138 5.07 -1.65 -2.91
N PRO A 139 6.20 -1.09 -3.37
CA PRO A 139 7.15 -0.44 -2.49
C PRO A 139 6.67 0.94 -2.03
N PHE A 140 7.25 1.43 -0.94
CA PHE A 140 7.09 2.83 -0.52
C PHE A 140 7.42 3.78 -1.68
N GLY A 141 6.60 4.82 -1.84
CA GLY A 141 6.73 5.79 -2.93
C GLY A 141 6.27 5.28 -4.30
N HIS A 142 5.74 4.06 -4.42
CA HIS A 142 5.13 3.59 -5.66
C HIS A 142 3.82 4.33 -5.97
N GLY A 143 3.56 4.54 -7.26
CA GLY A 143 2.29 5.09 -7.74
C GLY A 143 2.40 5.41 -9.22
N LEU A 144 1.41 4.96 -10.00
CA LEU A 144 1.38 5.16 -11.45
C LEU A 144 0.71 6.48 -11.82
N SER A 145 0.78 6.81 -13.10
CA SER A 145 0.16 7.98 -13.71
C SER A 145 -0.40 7.59 -15.09
N TYR A 146 -1.38 8.34 -15.60
CA TYR A 146 -1.86 8.19 -16.98
C TYR A 146 -0.91 8.78 -18.03
N THR A 147 0.23 9.31 -17.61
CA THR A 147 1.28 9.83 -18.48
C THR A 147 2.65 9.40 -17.98
N GLU A 148 3.67 9.68 -18.77
CA GLU A 148 5.05 9.28 -18.50
C GLU A 148 5.90 10.49 -18.12
N PHE A 149 6.90 10.24 -17.27
CA PHE A 149 7.86 11.26 -16.81
C PHE A 149 9.27 10.71 -16.98
N ALA A 150 10.20 11.60 -17.33
CA ALA A 150 11.62 11.30 -17.37
C ALA A 150 12.39 12.37 -16.59
N TYR A 151 13.45 11.95 -15.89
CA TYR A 151 14.35 12.83 -15.17
C TYR A 151 15.71 12.83 -15.88
N SER A 152 16.28 14.00 -16.13
CA SER A 152 17.62 14.18 -16.71
C SER A 152 18.40 15.22 -15.93
N ASP A 153 19.71 15.31 -16.20
CA ASP A 153 20.57 16.40 -15.74
C ASP A 153 20.58 16.61 -14.21
N LEU A 154 20.53 15.52 -13.44
CA LEU A 154 20.64 15.58 -11.99
C LEU A 154 22.01 16.15 -11.57
N GLN A 155 22.00 17.33 -10.95
CA GLN A 155 23.21 17.96 -10.44
C GLN A 155 23.26 17.82 -8.92
N LEU A 156 24.41 17.34 -8.44
CA LEU A 156 24.69 17.20 -7.01
C LEU A 156 25.89 18.08 -6.67
N ALA A 157 25.71 18.98 -5.71
CA ALA A 157 26.78 19.81 -5.18
C ALA A 157 26.84 19.62 -3.66
N VAL A 158 28.03 19.33 -3.14
CA VAL A 158 28.26 19.33 -1.69
C VAL A 158 28.42 20.78 -1.25
N VAL A 159 27.45 21.28 -0.51
CA VAL A 159 27.47 22.64 0.04
C VAL A 159 27.89 22.55 1.50
N GLY A 160 29.20 22.62 1.76
CA GLY A 160 29.79 22.59 3.11
C GLY A 160 31.18 21.92 3.13
N CYS A 161 32.12 22.52 3.85
CA CYS A 161 33.38 21.87 4.22
C CYS A 161 33.13 21.07 5.50
N GLY A 162 33.23 19.75 5.44
CA GLY A 162 33.31 18.94 6.66
C GLY A 162 34.53 19.38 7.45
N GLN A 163 34.33 20.12 8.54
CA GLN A 163 35.37 20.22 9.57
C GLN A 163 35.59 18.79 10.10
N GLN A 164 36.85 18.39 10.04
CA GLN A 164 37.42 17.14 10.53
C GLN A 164 36.66 16.58 11.74
N ALA A 165 36.02 15.43 11.58
CA ALA A 165 35.75 14.54 12.71
C ALA A 165 37.03 13.75 12.97
N SER A 166 37.86 14.23 13.88
CA SER A 166 38.89 13.43 14.54
C SER A 166 38.31 12.84 15.83
N ILE A 167 38.39 11.52 15.98
CA ILE A 167 38.59 10.87 17.28
C ILE A 167 39.94 10.17 17.18
#